data_AF-A0A5T2C672-F1
#
_entry.id   AF-A0A5T2C672-F1
#
_cell.length_a   1.000
_cell.length_b   1.000
_cell.length_c   1.000
_cell.angle_alpha   90.00
_cell.angle_beta   90.00
_cell.angle_gamma   90.00
#
_symmetry.space_group_name_H-M   'P 1'
#
loop_
_entity.id
_entity.type
_entity.pdbx_description
1 polymer ?
#
loop_
_entity_poly.entity_id
_entity_poly.type
_entity_poly.pdbx_seq_one_letter_code
_entity_poly.pdbx_strand_id
1 'polypeptide(L)'
;LDIEFFSNFCSSKPFFQFSRIYFLELMSHYYERFHEDILGLNKKLAENFKNIILRNGNDPLDALQGIEQFVYNLPQMITHPSYKELLSKRKGISDTAIIVSTGPSLTKQLPLLKKYANKATIFCADSSYPILAKHGIKPDYVCMLERKAITAEFFNHDFGEFDNGICFIIKSIVHPNAINYLTKKTDNFTIVSTYASFIQYLKLDYFGYFNMGFSVAHMACYLSLHLNHKNIIFIGQDLAYAENGNSHPDDYQNSASYESRRYPHLYTLAYGGKEKIKTHHVWLMFKRNLEQDVQKIQKYLDTKIYNCTEGGARIEGTIEKPFLWACENLLHKDLNKPFEKLEPLSLNKQNEFLLKAYYKVCKSIEHCRDFSNKFIKSYDKIKNSFMSLQNSQKNEIFIQEIIQDIDKTKTQIDELCNTQKDLIQILGPLLTQFELNLARIYVLNPKTKEDAFNKSILWIKEHLEFMELVYGHIKAQENALIKNILPLEEKLKERKLDKWMERVRR
;
A
#
# COMPACT_ATOMS: atom_id res chain seq x y z
N LEU A 1 16.29 -22.90 -8.79
CA LEU A 1 15.60 -22.25 -7.65
C LEU A 1 14.54 -21.34 -8.21
N ASP A 2 13.29 -21.56 -7.85
CA ASP A 2 12.18 -20.71 -8.25
C ASP A 2 12.14 -19.41 -7.42
N ILE A 3 11.27 -18.48 -7.81
CA ILE A 3 11.08 -17.19 -7.13
C ILE A 3 10.58 -17.40 -5.69
N GLU A 4 9.81 -18.45 -5.46
CA GLU A 4 9.20 -18.76 -4.17
C GLU A 4 10.26 -19.14 -3.12
N PHE A 5 11.26 -19.94 -3.51
CA PHE A 5 12.39 -20.26 -2.65
C PHE A 5 13.08 -19.01 -2.10
N PHE A 6 13.48 -18.08 -2.97
CA PHE A 6 14.20 -16.88 -2.54
C PHE A 6 13.36 -15.98 -1.65
N SER A 7 12.06 -15.83 -1.97
CA SER A 7 11.17 -15.02 -1.15
C SER A 7 10.99 -15.62 0.24
N ASN A 8 10.78 -16.94 0.34
CA ASN A 8 10.61 -17.64 1.61
C ASN A 8 11.90 -17.62 2.44
N PHE A 9 13.04 -17.93 1.81
CA PHE A 9 14.35 -17.92 2.46
C PHE A 9 14.66 -16.54 3.06
N CYS A 10 14.62 -15.50 2.24
CA CYS A 10 14.99 -14.14 2.67
C CYS A 10 13.98 -13.49 3.64
N SER A 11 12.78 -14.04 3.81
CA SER A 11 11.78 -13.55 4.76
C SER A 11 11.71 -14.33 6.07
N SER A 12 12.37 -15.50 6.14
CA SER A 12 12.38 -16.33 7.33
C SER A 12 13.40 -15.85 8.37
N LYS A 13 13.07 -16.01 9.66
CA LYS A 13 14.05 -15.86 10.75
C LYS A 13 14.99 -17.09 10.77
N PRO A 14 16.30 -16.92 11.05
CA PRO A 14 16.97 -15.66 11.40
C PRO A 14 17.42 -14.83 10.17
N PHE A 15 17.38 -15.39 8.95
CA PHE A 15 17.96 -14.78 7.75
C PHE A 15 17.50 -13.34 7.49
N PHE A 16 16.21 -13.06 7.66
CA PHE A 16 15.67 -11.71 7.49
C PHE A 16 16.32 -10.70 8.46
N GLN A 17 16.50 -11.07 9.72
CA GLN A 17 17.05 -10.18 10.76
C GLN A 17 18.50 -9.78 10.47
N PHE A 18 19.27 -10.70 9.88
CA PHE A 18 20.67 -10.46 9.50
C PHE A 18 20.83 -9.96 8.06
N SER A 19 19.74 -9.59 7.38
CA SER A 19 19.79 -9.23 5.96
C SER A 19 20.67 -8.01 5.66
N ARG A 20 20.81 -7.06 6.60
CA ARG A 20 21.70 -5.88 6.46
C ARG A 20 23.19 -6.20 6.50
N ILE A 21 23.56 -7.35 7.03
CA ILE A 21 24.96 -7.81 7.10
C ILE A 21 25.23 -8.96 6.13
N TYR A 22 24.29 -9.23 5.21
CA TYR A 22 24.44 -10.29 4.23
C TYR A 22 25.72 -10.09 3.42
N PHE A 23 26.53 -11.14 3.40
CA PHE A 23 27.72 -11.27 2.58
C PHE A 23 27.80 -12.71 2.09
N LEU A 24 27.99 -12.90 0.78
CA LEU A 24 28.19 -14.22 0.20
C LEU A 24 29.69 -14.54 0.17
N GLU A 25 30.14 -15.30 1.16
CA GLU A 25 31.53 -15.76 1.27
C GLU A 25 31.71 -17.11 0.57
N LEU A 26 32.73 -17.22 -0.28
CA LEU A 26 33.10 -18.48 -0.92
C LEU A 26 34.10 -19.21 -0.03
N MET A 27 33.69 -20.36 0.52
CA MET A 27 34.51 -21.16 1.44
C MET A 27 35.64 -21.95 0.75
N SER A 28 35.71 -21.93 -0.58
CA SER A 28 36.71 -22.64 -1.37
C SER A 28 36.86 -22.05 -2.76
N HIS A 29 38.10 -22.02 -3.26
CA HIS A 29 38.42 -21.67 -4.66
C HIS A 29 37.73 -22.58 -5.69
N TYR A 30 37.26 -23.77 -5.31
CA TYR A 30 36.50 -24.64 -6.21
C TYR A 30 35.27 -23.92 -6.79
N TYR A 31 34.57 -23.13 -5.98
CA TYR A 31 33.35 -22.44 -6.38
C TYR A 31 33.60 -21.30 -7.36
N GLU A 32 34.79 -20.70 -7.37
CA GLU A 32 35.12 -19.59 -8.29
C GLU A 32 34.98 -19.97 -9.77
N ARG A 33 35.07 -21.28 -10.08
CA ARG A 33 34.84 -21.81 -11.43
C ARG A 33 33.41 -21.57 -11.96
N PHE A 34 32.45 -21.33 -11.06
CA PHE A 34 31.04 -21.05 -11.36
C PHE A 34 30.71 -19.55 -11.20
N HIS A 35 31.64 -18.69 -11.60
CA HIS A 35 31.56 -17.24 -11.36
C HIS A 35 30.21 -16.61 -11.74
N GLU A 36 29.74 -16.86 -12.96
CA GLU A 36 28.48 -16.29 -13.47
C GLU A 36 27.25 -16.76 -12.66
N ASP A 37 27.21 -18.04 -12.31
CA ASP A 37 26.11 -18.60 -11.50
C ASP A 37 26.11 -18.00 -10.09
N ILE A 38 27.28 -17.81 -9.49
CA ILE A 38 27.45 -17.19 -8.17
C ILE A 38 27.04 -15.72 -8.20
N LEU A 39 27.44 -14.97 -9.23
CA LEU A 39 27.00 -13.58 -9.41
C LEU A 39 25.49 -13.50 -9.57
N GLY A 40 24.90 -14.39 -10.39
CA GLY A 40 23.46 -14.50 -10.57
C GLY A 40 22.72 -14.81 -9.28
N LEU A 41 23.24 -15.75 -8.48
CA LEU A 41 22.71 -16.11 -7.17
C LEU A 41 22.79 -14.94 -6.19
N ASN A 42 23.96 -14.31 -6.07
CA ASN A 42 24.19 -13.19 -5.15
C ASN A 42 23.25 -12.02 -5.46
N LYS A 43 23.10 -11.69 -6.75
CA LYS A 43 22.18 -10.65 -7.20
C LYS A 43 20.73 -10.97 -6.81
N LYS A 44 20.28 -12.21 -7.02
CA LYS A 44 18.93 -12.65 -6.62
C LYS A 44 18.72 -12.54 -5.11
N LEU A 45 19.68 -12.97 -4.29
CA LEU A 45 19.61 -12.87 -2.83
C LEU A 45 19.56 -11.41 -2.37
N ALA A 46 20.48 -10.58 -2.85
CA ALA A 46 20.54 -9.16 -2.50
C ALA A 46 19.25 -8.41 -2.88
N GLU A 47 18.72 -8.68 -4.09
CA GLU A 47 17.45 -8.09 -4.54
C GLU A 47 16.27 -8.57 -3.67
N ASN A 48 16.20 -9.86 -3.33
CA ASN A 48 15.11 -10.39 -2.49
C ASN A 48 15.17 -9.86 -1.06
N PHE A 49 16.34 -9.80 -0.44
CA PHE A 49 16.50 -9.14 0.86
C PHE A 49 16.04 -7.69 0.82
N LYS A 50 16.51 -6.91 -0.17
CA LYS A 50 16.07 -5.52 -0.35
C LYS A 50 14.54 -5.42 -0.48
N ASN A 51 13.93 -6.26 -1.32
CA ASN A 51 12.47 -6.23 -1.54
C ASN A 51 11.70 -6.57 -0.27
N ILE A 52 12.16 -7.55 0.51
CA ILE A 52 11.50 -7.97 1.75
C ILE A 52 11.66 -6.91 2.85
N ILE A 53 12.84 -6.27 2.96
CA ILE A 53 13.02 -5.13 3.87
C ILE A 53 12.03 -4.02 3.53
N LEU A 54 11.94 -3.63 2.24
CA LEU A 54 11.01 -2.58 1.80
C LEU A 54 9.54 -2.96 2.02
N ARG A 55 9.18 -4.24 1.85
CA ARG A 55 7.81 -4.74 2.07
C ARG A 55 7.34 -4.58 3.52
N ASN A 56 8.24 -4.63 4.49
CA ASN A 56 7.91 -4.48 5.91
C ASN A 56 7.75 -3.02 6.35
N GLY A 57 7.88 -2.06 5.42
CA GLY A 57 7.72 -0.64 5.69
C GLY A 57 9.02 0.01 6.18
N ASN A 58 9.24 1.24 5.73
CA ASN A 58 10.42 2.03 6.04
C ASN A 58 10.10 3.47 6.45
N ASP A 59 8.82 3.85 6.50
CA ASP A 59 8.38 5.21 6.81
C ASP A 59 7.20 5.19 7.79
N PRO A 60 7.44 5.45 9.08
CA PRO A 60 6.37 5.58 10.06
C PRO A 60 5.43 6.76 9.82
N LEU A 61 5.87 7.82 9.12
CA LEU A 61 4.98 8.94 8.77
C LEU A 61 3.95 8.51 7.72
N ASP A 62 4.32 7.65 6.77
CA ASP A 62 3.35 7.06 5.83
C ASP A 62 2.32 6.18 6.55
N ALA A 63 2.77 5.40 7.55
CA ALA A 63 1.87 4.60 8.38
C ALA A 63 0.89 5.49 9.17
N LEU A 64 1.39 6.55 9.82
CA LEU A 64 0.59 7.52 10.56
C LEU A 64 -0.42 8.22 9.66
N GLN A 65 0.02 8.74 8.51
CA GLN A 65 -0.83 9.38 7.51
C GLN A 65 -1.98 8.43 7.08
N GLY A 66 -1.67 7.14 6.87
CA GLY A 66 -2.68 6.14 6.58
C GLY A 66 -3.71 5.95 7.70
N ILE A 67 -3.28 5.94 8.97
CA ILE A 67 -4.19 5.83 10.12
C ILE A 67 -5.09 7.07 10.21
N GLU A 68 -4.51 8.27 10.12
CA GLU A 68 -5.23 9.55 10.16
C GLU A 68 -6.33 9.61 9.12
N GLN A 69 -5.97 9.40 7.86
CA GLN A 69 -6.89 9.51 6.73
C GLN A 69 -7.95 8.40 6.77
N PHE A 70 -7.58 7.18 7.19
CA PHE A 70 -8.57 6.12 7.38
C PHE A 70 -9.64 6.50 8.39
N VAL A 71 -9.26 7.00 9.57
CA VAL A 71 -10.22 7.42 10.61
C VAL A 71 -11.09 8.56 10.13
N TYR A 72 -10.50 9.56 9.46
CA TYR A 72 -11.24 10.69 8.89
C TYR A 72 -12.31 10.22 7.90
N ASN A 73 -11.99 9.22 7.09
CA ASN A 73 -12.84 8.74 5.99
C ASN A 73 -13.91 7.74 6.45
N LEU A 74 -13.86 7.24 7.69
CA LEU A 74 -14.80 6.23 8.23
C LEU A 74 -16.29 6.56 8.01
N PRO A 75 -16.76 7.79 8.27
CA PRO A 75 -18.19 8.09 8.15
C PRO A 75 -18.66 7.90 6.71
N GLN A 76 -17.88 8.42 5.77
CA GLN A 76 -18.16 8.33 4.34
C GLN A 76 -18.09 6.88 3.88
N MET A 77 -17.12 6.09 4.35
CA MET A 77 -17.05 4.65 4.05
C MET A 77 -18.29 3.90 4.53
N ILE A 78 -18.79 4.22 5.73
CA ILE A 78 -19.91 3.50 6.34
C ILE A 78 -21.26 3.89 5.72
N THR A 79 -21.41 5.14 5.28
CA THR A 79 -22.68 5.65 4.72
C THR A 79 -22.83 5.42 3.21
N HIS A 80 -21.80 4.90 2.54
CA HIS A 80 -21.79 4.63 1.11
C HIS A 80 -21.88 3.12 0.80
N PRO A 81 -22.14 2.73 -0.46
CA PRO A 81 -22.14 1.34 -0.86
C PRO A 81 -20.83 0.64 -0.48
N SER A 82 -20.95 -0.64 -0.12
CA SER A 82 -19.81 -1.44 0.35
C SER A 82 -19.14 -2.21 -0.79
N TYR A 83 -17.90 -2.64 -0.59
CA TYR A 83 -17.24 -3.54 -1.54
C TYR A 83 -18.03 -4.84 -1.76
N LYS A 84 -18.67 -5.35 -0.71
CA LYS A 84 -19.53 -6.53 -0.78
C LYS A 84 -20.73 -6.29 -1.70
N GLU A 85 -21.35 -5.11 -1.62
CA GLU A 85 -22.46 -4.72 -2.50
C GLU A 85 -22.00 -4.55 -3.95
N LEU A 86 -20.83 -3.93 -4.14
CA LEU A 86 -20.22 -3.84 -5.46
C LEU A 86 -20.07 -5.24 -6.08
N LEU A 87 -19.49 -6.20 -5.37
CA LEU A 87 -19.30 -7.56 -5.88
C LEU A 87 -20.64 -8.28 -6.10
N SER A 88 -21.63 -8.13 -5.21
CA SER A 88 -22.93 -8.82 -5.35
C SER A 88 -23.68 -8.38 -6.61
N LYS A 89 -23.60 -7.09 -6.96
CA LYS A 89 -24.32 -6.49 -8.09
C LYS A 89 -23.56 -6.53 -9.41
N ARG A 90 -22.22 -6.62 -9.37
CA ARG A 90 -21.38 -6.41 -10.56
C ARG A 90 -20.60 -7.64 -11.02
N LYS A 91 -20.54 -8.69 -10.20
CA LYS A 91 -19.78 -9.88 -10.58
C LYS A 91 -20.43 -10.58 -11.77
N GLY A 92 -19.64 -10.86 -12.81
CA GLY A 92 -20.06 -11.63 -13.98
C GLY A 92 -20.96 -10.88 -14.97
N ILE A 93 -21.13 -9.56 -14.84
CA ILE A 93 -21.95 -8.76 -15.77
C ILE A 93 -21.30 -8.52 -17.14
N SER A 94 -19.97 -8.70 -17.21
CA SER A 94 -19.16 -8.48 -18.40
C SER A 94 -17.99 -9.45 -18.43
N ASP A 95 -17.70 -9.99 -19.62
CA ASP A 95 -16.58 -10.91 -19.83
C ASP A 95 -15.24 -10.17 -20.01
N THR A 96 -15.25 -8.90 -20.41
CA THR A 96 -14.03 -8.17 -20.78
C THR A 96 -13.93 -6.84 -20.04
N ALA A 97 -12.77 -6.62 -19.40
CA ALA A 97 -12.38 -5.37 -18.77
C ALA A 97 -11.27 -4.69 -19.57
N ILE A 98 -11.38 -3.37 -19.77
CA ILE A 98 -10.30 -2.52 -20.27
C ILE A 98 -9.83 -1.66 -19.10
N ILE A 99 -8.54 -1.76 -18.77
CA ILE A 99 -7.88 -0.95 -17.75
C ILE A 99 -7.11 0.14 -18.46
N VAL A 100 -7.54 1.37 -18.21
CA VAL A 100 -7.01 2.60 -18.80
C VAL A 100 -6.07 3.27 -17.81
N SER A 101 -4.78 3.23 -18.13
CA SER A 101 -3.72 3.87 -17.36
C SER A 101 -3.19 5.12 -18.07
N THR A 102 -2.42 5.94 -17.35
CA THR A 102 -2.02 7.30 -17.77
C THR A 102 -0.62 7.33 -18.39
N GLY A 103 -0.22 6.29 -19.11
CA GLY A 103 1.04 6.24 -19.85
C GLY A 103 0.93 6.95 -21.21
N PRO A 104 2.05 7.41 -21.78
CA PRO A 104 2.06 8.19 -23.03
C PRO A 104 1.31 7.56 -24.21
N SER A 105 1.26 6.22 -24.28
CA SER A 105 0.57 5.49 -25.35
C SER A 105 -0.96 5.62 -25.31
N LEU A 106 -1.54 6.14 -24.22
CA LEU A 106 -2.99 6.30 -24.09
C LEU A 106 -3.59 7.10 -25.25
N THR A 107 -2.96 8.21 -25.64
CA THR A 107 -3.51 9.16 -26.63
C THR A 107 -3.91 8.49 -27.94
N LYS A 108 -3.11 7.55 -28.46
CA LYS A 108 -3.41 6.84 -29.72
C LYS A 108 -4.56 5.83 -29.58
N GLN A 109 -4.90 5.39 -28.37
CA GLN A 109 -5.98 4.41 -28.12
C GLN A 109 -7.34 5.08 -27.90
N LEU A 110 -7.38 6.38 -27.55
CA LEU A 110 -8.62 7.09 -27.23
C LEU A 110 -9.70 7.00 -28.34
N PRO A 111 -9.39 7.16 -29.64
CA PRO A 111 -10.41 7.06 -30.68
C PRO A 111 -11.07 5.68 -30.75
N LEU A 112 -10.28 4.60 -30.63
CA LEU A 112 -10.79 3.24 -30.60
C LEU A 112 -11.55 2.96 -29.30
N LEU A 113 -11.03 3.41 -28.16
CA LEU A 113 -11.69 3.25 -26.87
C LEU A 113 -13.09 3.87 -26.91
N LYS A 114 -13.22 5.08 -27.47
CA LYS A 114 -14.51 5.76 -27.65
C LYS A 114 -15.49 4.95 -28.49
N LYS A 115 -15.03 4.34 -29.59
CA LYS A 115 -15.85 3.50 -30.48
C LYS A 115 -16.36 2.22 -29.80
N TYR A 116 -15.54 1.61 -28.94
CA TYR A 116 -15.85 0.31 -28.31
C TYR A 116 -16.29 0.43 -26.85
N ALA A 117 -16.47 1.64 -26.31
CA ALA A 117 -16.66 1.88 -24.89
C ALA A 117 -17.85 1.14 -24.27
N ASN A 118 -18.93 0.95 -25.04
CA ASN A 118 -20.13 0.25 -24.57
C ASN A 118 -20.00 -1.29 -24.57
N LYS A 119 -18.91 -1.86 -25.09
CA LYS A 119 -18.74 -3.31 -25.28
C LYS A 119 -17.84 -4.00 -24.26
N ALA A 120 -17.23 -3.25 -23.35
CA ALA A 120 -16.39 -3.75 -22.27
C ALA A 120 -16.60 -2.92 -21.00
N THR A 121 -16.26 -3.48 -19.85
CA THR A 121 -16.15 -2.72 -18.61
C THR A 121 -14.90 -1.86 -18.66
N ILE A 122 -15.02 -0.55 -18.50
CA ILE A 122 -13.89 0.39 -18.50
C ILE A 122 -13.56 0.75 -17.05
N PHE A 123 -12.36 0.36 -16.62
CA PHE A 123 -11.71 0.89 -15.43
C PHE A 123 -10.70 1.93 -15.87
N CYS A 124 -10.69 3.12 -15.26
CA CYS A 124 -9.61 4.07 -15.46
C CYS A 124 -8.92 4.42 -14.15
N ALA A 125 -7.63 4.73 -14.23
CA ALA A 125 -6.93 5.36 -13.14
C ALA A 125 -7.49 6.77 -12.88
N ASP A 126 -7.44 7.23 -11.62
CA ASP A 126 -7.75 8.59 -11.20
C ASP A 126 -7.12 9.66 -12.12
N SER A 127 -5.86 9.50 -12.47
CA SER A 127 -5.11 10.40 -13.37
C SER A 127 -5.55 10.33 -14.84
N SER A 128 -6.19 9.24 -15.27
CA SER A 128 -6.76 9.10 -16.61
C SER A 128 -8.19 9.64 -16.71
N TYR A 129 -8.88 9.80 -15.59
CA TYR A 129 -10.28 10.26 -15.57
C TYR A 129 -10.48 11.64 -16.22
N PRO A 130 -9.67 12.68 -15.92
CA PRO A 130 -9.78 13.97 -16.60
C PRO A 130 -9.51 13.90 -18.11
N ILE A 131 -8.59 13.01 -18.53
CA ILE A 131 -8.29 12.77 -19.95
C ILE A 131 -9.51 12.15 -20.64
N LEU A 132 -10.08 11.09 -20.05
CA LEU A 132 -11.26 10.44 -20.61
C LEU A 132 -12.47 11.39 -20.68
N ALA A 133 -12.67 12.23 -19.66
CA ALA A 133 -13.70 13.27 -19.67
C ALA A 133 -13.51 14.25 -20.83
N LYS A 134 -12.29 14.76 -21.04
CA LYS A 134 -11.95 15.66 -22.16
C LYS A 134 -12.26 15.05 -23.53
N HIS A 135 -12.10 13.74 -23.67
CA HIS A 135 -12.36 13.02 -24.93
C HIS A 135 -13.80 12.47 -25.05
N GLY A 136 -14.64 12.70 -24.04
CA GLY A 136 -16.03 12.25 -24.00
C GLY A 136 -16.14 10.72 -23.95
N ILE A 137 -15.27 10.06 -23.21
CA ILE A 137 -15.25 8.61 -22.99
C ILE A 137 -15.63 8.35 -21.55
N LYS A 138 -16.84 7.83 -21.30
CA LYS A 138 -17.32 7.58 -19.94
C LYS A 138 -16.77 6.24 -19.40
N PRO A 139 -15.93 6.23 -18.35
CA PRO A 139 -15.55 4.98 -17.69
C PRO A 139 -16.71 4.44 -16.85
N ASP A 140 -16.71 3.13 -16.58
CA ASP A 140 -17.66 2.54 -15.62
C ASP A 140 -17.12 2.65 -14.20
N TYR A 141 -15.80 2.53 -14.06
CA TYR A 141 -15.10 2.63 -12.78
C TYR A 141 -13.91 3.58 -12.84
N VAL A 142 -13.81 4.45 -11.85
CA VAL A 142 -12.61 5.29 -11.62
C VAL A 142 -11.95 4.82 -10.33
N CYS A 143 -10.69 4.39 -10.40
CA CYS A 143 -9.97 3.85 -9.25
C CYS A 143 -8.98 4.89 -8.68
N MET A 144 -8.93 5.04 -7.35
CA MET A 144 -7.93 5.86 -6.66
C MET A 144 -7.29 5.08 -5.52
N LEU A 145 -5.96 5.00 -5.55
CA LEU A 145 -5.15 4.25 -4.58
C LEU A 145 -4.30 5.17 -3.69
N GLU A 146 -3.82 6.27 -4.25
CA GLU A 146 -2.82 7.15 -3.64
C GLU A 146 -3.42 8.09 -2.60
N ARG A 147 -2.61 8.43 -1.60
CA ARG A 147 -3.05 9.18 -0.41
C ARG A 147 -2.51 10.61 -0.28
N LYS A 148 -1.91 11.12 -1.36
CA LYS A 148 -1.32 12.45 -1.41
C LYS A 148 -2.35 13.50 -1.85
N ALA A 149 -2.16 14.74 -1.42
CA ALA A 149 -3.05 15.84 -1.80
C ALA A 149 -3.11 16.04 -3.32
N ILE A 150 -1.96 15.96 -4.00
CA ILE A 150 -1.89 16.15 -5.46
C ILE A 150 -2.73 15.15 -6.25
N THR A 151 -2.88 13.91 -5.77
CA THR A 151 -3.71 12.90 -6.46
C THR A 151 -5.19 13.14 -6.23
N ALA A 152 -5.59 13.75 -5.10
CA ALA A 152 -6.97 14.16 -4.88
C ALA A 152 -7.44 15.21 -5.90
N GLU A 153 -6.54 16.04 -6.43
CA GLU A 153 -6.86 17.08 -7.41
C GLU A 153 -7.34 16.53 -8.76
N PHE A 154 -7.15 15.24 -9.04
CA PHE A 154 -7.81 14.60 -10.20
C PHE A 154 -9.33 14.55 -10.07
N PHE A 155 -9.86 14.68 -8.86
CA PHE A 155 -11.29 14.82 -8.61
C PHE A 155 -11.71 16.27 -8.41
N ASN A 156 -10.81 17.26 -8.51
CA ASN A 156 -11.17 18.67 -8.37
C ASN A 156 -11.58 19.30 -9.72
N HIS A 157 -12.60 18.72 -10.34
CA HIS A 157 -13.20 19.17 -11.61
C HIS A 157 -14.71 19.10 -11.51
N ASP A 158 -15.45 19.87 -12.29
CA ASP A 158 -16.89 19.66 -12.46
C ASP A 158 -17.15 19.27 -13.92
N PHE A 159 -17.49 18.00 -14.15
CA PHE A 159 -17.85 17.50 -15.48
C PHE A 159 -19.37 17.35 -15.66
N GLY A 160 -20.18 17.82 -14.69
CA GLY A 160 -21.64 17.78 -14.75
C GLY A 160 -22.21 16.39 -15.05
N GLU A 161 -23.12 16.30 -16.02
CA GLU A 161 -23.80 15.05 -16.40
C GLU A 161 -22.87 13.93 -16.89
N PHE A 162 -21.62 14.26 -17.24
CA PHE A 162 -20.63 13.26 -17.60
C PHE A 162 -20.41 12.26 -16.45
N ASP A 163 -20.42 12.71 -15.20
CA ASP A 163 -20.17 11.88 -14.03
C ASP A 163 -21.33 10.93 -13.69
N ASN A 164 -22.52 11.16 -14.26
CA ASN A 164 -23.69 10.32 -14.05
C ASN A 164 -23.43 8.88 -14.50
N GLY A 165 -23.57 7.93 -13.58
CA GLY A 165 -23.39 6.50 -13.81
C GLY A 165 -21.95 5.98 -13.62
N ILE A 166 -20.96 6.86 -13.40
CA ILE A 166 -19.59 6.46 -13.06
C ILE A 166 -19.55 5.98 -11.61
N CYS A 167 -18.92 4.84 -11.34
CA CYS A 167 -18.69 4.34 -9.98
C CYS A 167 -17.24 4.58 -9.54
N PHE A 168 -17.01 5.42 -8.55
CA PHE A 168 -15.66 5.69 -8.05
C PHE A 168 -15.28 4.67 -6.98
N ILE A 169 -14.18 3.95 -7.17
CA ILE A 169 -13.67 2.96 -6.22
C ILE A 169 -12.39 3.50 -5.61
N ILE A 170 -12.47 3.95 -4.36
CA ILE A 170 -11.40 4.70 -3.73
C ILE A 170 -10.89 3.98 -2.49
N LYS A 171 -9.57 3.95 -2.30
CA LYS A 171 -8.97 3.31 -1.13
C LYS A 171 -9.33 4.07 0.15
N SER A 172 -9.52 3.36 1.26
CA SER A 172 -9.97 3.95 2.53
C SER A 172 -8.99 4.94 3.17
N ILE A 173 -7.76 4.99 2.69
CA ILE A 173 -6.68 5.88 3.15
C ILE A 173 -6.43 7.03 2.18
N VAL A 174 -7.29 7.31 1.19
CA VAL A 174 -7.07 8.45 0.28
C VAL A 174 -7.10 9.77 1.04
N HIS A 175 -6.50 10.80 0.43
CA HIS A 175 -6.52 12.14 1.00
C HIS A 175 -7.97 12.65 1.16
N PRO A 176 -8.35 13.27 2.29
CA PRO A 176 -9.72 13.74 2.55
C PRO A 176 -10.34 14.60 1.45
N ASN A 177 -9.54 15.45 0.80
CA ASN A 177 -10.01 16.25 -0.33
C ASN A 177 -10.65 15.42 -1.45
N ALA A 178 -10.13 14.21 -1.74
CA ALA A 178 -10.69 13.37 -2.78
C ALA A 178 -12.16 13.03 -2.48
N ILE A 179 -12.45 12.70 -1.22
CA ILE A 179 -13.82 12.42 -0.76
C ILE A 179 -14.65 13.71 -0.74
N ASN A 180 -14.10 14.82 -0.26
CA ASN A 180 -14.80 16.11 -0.25
C ASN A 180 -15.16 16.59 -1.66
N TYR A 181 -14.34 16.31 -2.66
CA TYR A 181 -14.66 16.62 -4.05
C TYR A 181 -15.73 15.66 -4.60
N LEU A 182 -15.63 14.36 -4.30
CA LEU A 182 -16.62 13.38 -4.77
C LEU A 182 -18.01 13.60 -4.16
N THR A 183 -18.12 13.87 -2.85
CA THR A 183 -19.42 14.08 -2.18
C THR A 183 -20.18 15.30 -2.69
N LYS A 184 -19.49 16.26 -3.33
CA LYS A 184 -20.12 17.40 -4.00
C LYS A 184 -20.68 17.05 -5.38
N LYS A 185 -20.24 15.94 -5.99
CA LYS A 185 -20.59 15.54 -7.36
C LYS A 185 -21.52 14.34 -7.43
N THR A 186 -21.29 13.34 -6.59
CA THR A 186 -21.95 12.04 -6.70
C THR A 186 -22.01 11.30 -5.37
N ASP A 187 -23.05 10.47 -5.22
CA ASP A 187 -23.17 9.47 -4.16
C ASP A 187 -22.68 8.07 -4.62
N ASN A 188 -22.29 7.92 -5.89
CA ASN A 188 -21.91 6.64 -6.47
C ASN A 188 -20.41 6.36 -6.32
N PHE A 189 -19.92 6.35 -5.09
CA PHE A 189 -18.56 5.91 -4.78
C PHE A 189 -18.53 4.88 -3.66
N THR A 190 -17.58 3.96 -3.75
CA THR A 190 -17.33 2.90 -2.77
C THR A 190 -15.94 3.11 -2.19
N ILE A 191 -15.87 3.25 -0.87
CA ILE A 191 -14.59 3.29 -0.16
C ILE A 191 -14.19 1.86 0.23
N VAL A 192 -13.03 1.42 -0.24
CA VAL A 192 -12.54 0.04 -0.07
C VAL A 192 -11.27 -0.01 0.77
N SER A 193 -11.17 -0.99 1.66
CA SER A 193 -10.03 -1.14 2.55
C SER A 193 -9.04 -2.21 2.09
N THR A 194 -7.76 -1.99 2.41
CA THR A 194 -6.70 -3.01 2.29
C THR A 194 -6.47 -3.71 3.63
N TYR A 195 -5.67 -4.76 3.62
CA TYR A 195 -5.21 -5.42 4.84
C TYR A 195 -4.15 -4.54 5.53
N ALA A 196 -4.51 -4.01 6.70
CA ALA A 196 -3.59 -3.32 7.60
C ALA A 196 -4.06 -3.53 9.04
N SER A 197 -3.14 -3.62 10.01
CA SER A 197 -3.48 -4.09 11.35
C SER A 197 -4.45 -3.15 12.07
N PHE A 198 -4.29 -1.83 11.92
CA PHE A 198 -5.22 -0.84 12.49
C PHE A 198 -6.59 -0.91 11.81
N ILE A 199 -6.63 -0.99 10.48
CA ILE A 199 -7.89 -1.13 9.72
C ILE A 199 -8.67 -2.38 10.17
N GLN A 200 -7.99 -3.53 10.30
CA GLN A 200 -8.61 -4.79 10.72
C GLN A 200 -9.02 -4.79 12.20
N TYR A 201 -8.35 -3.99 13.04
CA TYR A 201 -8.71 -3.85 14.46
C TYR A 201 -10.12 -3.27 14.65
N LEU A 202 -10.58 -2.40 13.73
CA LEU A 202 -11.95 -1.85 13.78
C LEU A 202 -13.04 -2.91 13.54
N LYS A 203 -12.70 -4.09 12.99
CA LYS A 203 -13.64 -5.20 12.73
C LYS A 203 -14.81 -4.77 11.85
N LEU A 204 -14.52 -4.04 10.77
CA LEU A 204 -15.50 -3.63 9.78
C LEU A 204 -15.56 -4.61 8.60
N ASP A 205 -15.46 -5.92 8.89
CA ASP A 205 -15.34 -7.00 7.90
C ASP A 205 -16.51 -7.04 6.90
N TYR A 206 -17.68 -6.49 7.26
CA TYR A 206 -18.82 -6.33 6.36
C TYR A 206 -18.48 -5.55 5.10
N PHE A 207 -17.63 -4.52 5.22
CA PHE A 207 -17.24 -3.65 4.11
C PHE A 207 -16.20 -4.30 3.19
N GLY A 208 -15.66 -5.46 3.58
CA GLY A 208 -14.71 -6.23 2.80
C GLY A 208 -13.30 -5.63 2.79
N TYR A 209 -12.34 -6.47 2.41
CA TYR A 209 -10.94 -6.12 2.22
C TYR A 209 -10.42 -6.81 0.98
N PHE A 210 -9.53 -6.15 0.24
CA PHE A 210 -8.73 -6.84 -0.75
C PHE A 210 -7.36 -6.21 -0.93
N ASN A 211 -6.42 -7.00 -1.43
CA ASN A 211 -5.10 -6.50 -1.81
C ASN A 211 -5.23 -5.67 -3.09
N MET A 212 -4.65 -4.48 -3.11
CA MET A 212 -4.77 -3.51 -4.21
C MET A 212 -3.46 -3.30 -4.98
N GLY A 213 -2.41 -4.03 -4.63
CA GLY A 213 -1.09 -3.93 -5.27
C GLY A 213 -0.42 -2.57 -5.03
N PHE A 214 0.48 -2.20 -5.95
CA PHE A 214 1.38 -1.05 -5.78
C PHE A 214 1.04 0.16 -6.65
N SER A 215 0.02 0.06 -7.51
CA SER A 215 -0.46 1.18 -8.32
C SER A 215 -1.95 1.03 -8.61
N VAL A 216 -2.58 2.11 -9.06
CA VAL A 216 -4.00 2.13 -9.43
C VAL A 216 -4.34 1.08 -10.49
N ALA A 217 -3.42 0.78 -11.41
CA ALA A 217 -3.59 -0.27 -12.41
C ALA A 217 -3.62 -1.68 -11.81
N HIS A 218 -2.82 -1.95 -10.76
CA HIS A 218 -2.91 -3.22 -10.03
C HIS A 218 -4.26 -3.34 -9.32
N MET A 219 -4.71 -2.26 -8.69
CA MET A 219 -6.03 -2.21 -8.03
C MET A 219 -7.16 -2.51 -9.01
N ALA A 220 -7.15 -1.88 -10.19
CA ALA A 220 -8.12 -2.13 -11.26
C ALA A 220 -8.03 -3.58 -11.78
N CYS A 221 -6.83 -4.12 -11.93
CA CYS A 221 -6.61 -5.51 -12.35
C CYS A 221 -7.23 -6.49 -11.35
N TYR A 222 -6.88 -6.38 -10.07
CA TYR A 222 -7.43 -7.26 -9.03
C TYR A 222 -8.94 -7.11 -8.88
N LEU A 223 -9.46 -5.89 -8.96
CA LEU A 223 -10.91 -5.66 -8.92
C LEU A 223 -11.60 -6.33 -10.11
N SER A 224 -11.03 -6.25 -11.32
CA SER A 224 -11.59 -6.91 -12.50
C SER A 224 -11.62 -8.44 -12.36
N LEU A 225 -10.61 -9.04 -11.70
CA LEU A 225 -10.60 -10.47 -11.35
C LEU A 225 -11.71 -10.82 -10.36
N HIS A 226 -11.89 -10.02 -9.30
CA HIS A 226 -12.95 -10.28 -8.30
C HIS A 226 -14.35 -10.11 -8.89
N LEU A 227 -14.49 -9.26 -9.91
CA LEU A 227 -15.71 -9.11 -10.71
C LEU A 227 -15.87 -10.19 -11.80
N ASN A 228 -14.94 -11.15 -11.88
CA ASN A 228 -14.99 -12.34 -12.74
C ASN A 228 -14.92 -12.05 -14.24
N HIS A 229 -14.12 -11.05 -14.65
CA HIS A 229 -13.82 -10.83 -16.06
C HIS A 229 -12.88 -11.94 -16.59
N LYS A 230 -13.17 -12.43 -17.79
CA LYS A 230 -12.38 -13.47 -18.49
C LYS A 230 -11.23 -12.88 -19.29
N ASN A 231 -11.37 -11.66 -19.78
CA ASN A 231 -10.33 -10.94 -20.50
C ASN A 231 -10.05 -9.60 -19.81
N ILE A 232 -8.77 -9.32 -19.55
CA ILE A 232 -8.31 -8.03 -19.01
C ILE A 232 -7.36 -7.41 -20.03
N ILE A 233 -7.69 -6.22 -20.51
CA ILE A 233 -6.94 -5.51 -21.54
C ILE A 233 -6.28 -4.28 -20.92
N PHE A 234 -4.97 -4.17 -20.99
CA PHE A 234 -4.24 -2.96 -20.59
C PHE A 234 -4.05 -2.01 -21.77
N ILE A 235 -4.41 -0.75 -21.59
CA ILE A 235 -4.07 0.37 -22.47
C ILE A 235 -3.47 1.52 -21.66
N GLY A 236 -2.56 2.29 -22.25
CA GLY A 236 -1.80 3.32 -21.52
C GLY A 236 -0.97 2.81 -20.33
N GLN A 237 -0.78 1.50 -20.15
CA GLN A 237 0.01 0.91 -19.06
C GLN A 237 1.50 0.84 -19.41
N ASP A 238 2.10 1.97 -19.76
CA ASP A 238 3.40 1.98 -20.44
C ASP A 238 4.57 1.59 -19.55
N LEU A 239 4.60 2.04 -18.30
CA LEU A 239 5.72 1.82 -17.36
C LEU A 239 7.09 2.23 -17.97
N ALA A 240 7.06 3.18 -18.88
CA ALA A 240 8.20 3.64 -19.67
C ALA A 240 7.90 5.03 -20.23
N TYR A 241 8.97 5.76 -20.55
CA TYR A 241 8.88 7.06 -21.19
C TYR A 241 8.58 6.89 -22.68
N ALA A 242 7.90 7.85 -23.28
CA ALA A 242 7.81 7.98 -24.73
C ALA A 242 9.19 8.32 -25.33
N GLU A 243 9.33 8.17 -26.65
CA GLU A 243 10.56 8.49 -27.38
C GLU A 243 11.02 9.94 -27.18
N ASN A 244 10.07 10.87 -27.12
CA ASN A 244 10.32 12.28 -26.82
C ASN A 244 10.67 12.57 -25.34
N GLY A 245 10.70 11.53 -24.49
CA GLY A 245 11.01 11.63 -23.06
C GLY A 245 9.82 11.94 -22.16
N ASN A 246 8.60 12.06 -22.70
CA ASN A 246 7.40 12.29 -21.89
C ASN A 246 7.10 11.09 -20.99
N SER A 247 6.66 11.38 -19.78
CA SER A 247 6.24 10.40 -18.77
C SER A 247 4.75 10.07 -18.81
N HIS A 248 3.94 10.99 -19.35
CA HIS A 248 2.49 10.94 -19.41
C HIS A 248 1.99 11.50 -20.75
N PRO A 249 0.72 11.30 -21.12
CA PRO A 249 0.08 11.99 -22.25
C PRO A 249 0.11 13.52 -22.15
N ASP A 250 0.02 14.20 -23.29
CA ASP A 250 -0.03 15.67 -23.35
C ASP A 250 -1.22 16.27 -22.58
N ASP A 251 -2.33 15.54 -22.51
CA ASP A 251 -3.54 15.93 -21.79
C ASP A 251 -3.47 15.69 -20.27
N TYR A 252 -2.34 15.20 -19.75
CA TYR A 252 -2.19 14.97 -18.32
C TYR A 252 -2.16 16.30 -17.54
N GLN A 253 -3.03 16.41 -16.53
CA GLN A 253 -3.25 17.64 -15.76
C GLN A 253 -1.98 18.24 -15.13
N ASN A 254 -1.00 17.40 -14.77
CA ASN A 254 0.25 17.83 -14.13
C ASN A 254 1.43 17.97 -15.12
N SER A 255 1.18 18.08 -16.43
CA SER A 255 2.14 18.08 -17.56
C SER A 255 2.67 16.70 -17.96
N ALA A 256 2.78 16.46 -19.28
CA ALA A 256 3.37 15.25 -19.86
C ALA A 256 4.77 14.90 -19.30
N SER A 257 5.54 15.90 -18.88
CA SER A 257 6.90 15.74 -18.37
C SER A 257 7.01 15.64 -16.83
N TYR A 258 5.88 15.53 -16.12
CA TYR A 258 5.80 15.53 -14.65
C TYR A 258 6.84 14.65 -13.94
N GLU A 259 7.11 13.44 -14.46
CA GLU A 259 8.09 12.50 -13.87
C GLU A 259 9.33 12.27 -14.75
N SER A 260 9.48 12.99 -15.85
CA SER A 260 10.54 12.76 -16.85
C SER A 260 11.97 12.92 -16.31
N ARG A 261 12.15 13.74 -15.28
CA ARG A 261 13.45 14.01 -14.63
C ARG A 261 13.51 13.60 -13.15
N ARG A 262 12.46 12.95 -12.65
CA ARG A 262 12.33 12.63 -11.22
C ARG A 262 13.31 11.55 -10.77
N TYR A 263 13.66 10.63 -11.66
CA TYR A 263 14.49 9.47 -11.36
C TYR A 263 15.55 9.25 -12.45
N PRO A 264 16.68 8.59 -12.11
CA PRO A 264 17.62 8.11 -13.11
C PRO A 264 16.95 7.18 -14.11
N HIS A 265 17.27 7.36 -15.39
CA HIS A 265 16.75 6.52 -16.46
C HIS A 265 17.43 5.16 -16.46
N LEU A 266 16.61 4.12 -16.56
CA LEU A 266 16.98 2.73 -16.75
C LEU A 266 16.37 2.25 -18.08
N TYR A 267 16.68 1.02 -18.48
CA TYR A 267 16.13 0.43 -19.70
C TYR A 267 15.49 -0.92 -19.40
N THR A 268 14.41 -1.21 -20.14
CA THR A 268 13.73 -2.52 -20.16
C THR A 268 13.36 -2.88 -21.59
N LEU A 269 12.97 -4.14 -21.84
CA LEU A 269 12.43 -4.53 -23.14
C LEU A 269 11.14 -3.74 -23.43
N ALA A 270 11.07 -3.19 -24.64
CA ALA A 270 9.90 -2.52 -25.17
C ALA A 270 8.84 -3.55 -25.58
N TYR A 271 7.60 -3.10 -25.70
CA TYR A 271 6.51 -3.83 -26.33
C TYR A 271 6.99 -4.48 -27.66
N GLY A 272 6.66 -5.76 -27.88
CA GLY A 272 7.15 -6.54 -29.03
C GLY A 272 8.51 -7.24 -28.80
N GLY A 273 9.19 -6.96 -27.69
CA GLY A 273 10.30 -7.75 -27.16
C GLY A 273 11.65 -7.64 -27.89
N LYS A 274 11.78 -6.75 -28.88
CA LYS A 274 13.02 -6.58 -29.66
C LYS A 274 13.88 -5.40 -29.18
N GLU A 275 13.24 -4.27 -28.92
CA GLU A 275 13.94 -3.03 -28.61
C GLU A 275 14.00 -2.77 -27.10
N LYS A 276 14.80 -1.78 -26.70
CA LYS A 276 14.85 -1.29 -25.31
C LYS A 276 14.19 0.07 -25.22
N ILE A 277 13.45 0.29 -24.15
CA ILE A 277 12.78 1.56 -23.85
C ILE A 277 13.23 2.11 -22.49
N LYS A 278 13.26 3.44 -22.38
CA LYS A 278 13.62 4.13 -21.13
C LYS A 278 12.51 3.97 -20.09
N THR A 279 12.90 3.72 -18.86
CA THR A 279 12.03 3.56 -17.68
C THR A 279 12.77 4.01 -16.42
N HIS A 280 12.22 3.77 -15.23
CA HIS A 280 12.92 3.99 -13.96
C HIS A 280 12.56 2.91 -12.93
N HIS A 281 13.26 2.91 -11.80
CA HIS A 281 13.22 1.81 -10.83
C HIS A 281 11.83 1.55 -10.22
N VAL A 282 10.99 2.58 -10.02
CA VAL A 282 9.62 2.42 -9.49
C VAL A 282 8.70 1.76 -10.54
N TRP A 283 8.76 2.19 -11.81
CA TRP A 283 8.00 1.53 -12.87
C TRP A 283 8.47 0.09 -13.12
N LEU A 284 9.77 -0.18 -13.01
CA LEU A 284 10.27 -1.55 -13.02
C LEU A 284 9.75 -2.39 -11.85
N MET A 285 9.61 -1.80 -10.66
CA MET A 285 8.98 -2.46 -9.52
C MET A 285 7.51 -2.77 -9.82
N PHE A 286 6.74 -1.82 -10.35
CA PHE A 286 5.35 -2.05 -10.76
C PHE A 286 5.24 -3.14 -11.81
N LYS A 287 6.07 -3.06 -12.87
CA LYS A 287 6.14 -4.07 -13.93
C LYS A 287 6.38 -5.47 -13.36
N ARG A 288 7.39 -5.64 -12.52
CA ARG A 288 7.75 -6.94 -11.94
C ARG A 288 6.65 -7.51 -11.07
N ASN A 289 5.95 -6.68 -10.29
CA ASN A 289 4.81 -7.14 -9.49
C ASN A 289 3.65 -7.59 -10.39
N LEU A 290 3.33 -6.81 -11.42
CA LEU A 290 2.31 -7.19 -12.40
C LEU A 290 2.67 -8.49 -13.13
N GLU A 291 3.93 -8.70 -13.49
CA GLU A 291 4.40 -9.96 -14.10
C GLU A 291 4.22 -11.16 -13.14
N GLN A 292 4.51 -10.98 -11.85
CA GLN A 292 4.24 -12.01 -10.83
C GLN A 292 2.75 -12.29 -10.67
N ASP A 293 1.91 -11.25 -10.73
CA ASP A 293 0.46 -11.39 -10.68
C ASP A 293 -0.06 -12.14 -11.90
N VAL A 294 0.38 -11.77 -13.11
CA VAL A 294 0.02 -12.42 -14.37
C VAL A 294 0.37 -13.91 -14.33
N GLN A 295 1.57 -14.26 -13.86
CA GLN A 295 1.96 -15.66 -13.69
C GLN A 295 1.01 -16.43 -12.76
N LYS A 296 0.63 -15.84 -11.62
CA LYS A 296 -0.32 -16.47 -10.69
C LYS A 296 -1.72 -16.59 -11.30
N ILE A 297 -2.18 -15.53 -11.97
CA ILE A 297 -3.49 -15.50 -12.64
C ILE A 297 -3.55 -16.61 -13.68
N GLN A 298 -2.56 -16.72 -14.57
CA GLN A 298 -2.52 -17.76 -15.59
C GLN A 298 -2.38 -19.18 -15.03
N LYS A 299 -1.74 -19.33 -13.87
CA LYS A 299 -1.59 -20.63 -13.21
C LYS A 299 -2.88 -21.09 -12.53
N TYR A 300 -3.65 -20.17 -11.96
CA TYR A 300 -4.77 -20.51 -11.04
C TYR A 300 -6.16 -20.09 -11.54
N LEU A 301 -6.25 -19.24 -12.55
CA LEU A 301 -7.50 -18.67 -13.07
C LEU A 301 -7.56 -18.80 -14.60
N ASP A 302 -8.77 -18.96 -15.15
CA ASP A 302 -9.03 -18.92 -16.59
C ASP A 302 -9.27 -17.48 -17.08
N THR A 303 -8.37 -16.57 -16.71
CA THR A 303 -8.41 -15.17 -17.13
C THR A 303 -7.21 -14.85 -18.01
N LYS A 304 -7.46 -14.30 -19.19
CA LYS A 304 -6.43 -13.86 -20.13
C LYS A 304 -6.14 -12.38 -19.93
N ILE A 305 -4.85 -12.05 -19.88
CA ILE A 305 -4.38 -10.68 -19.73
C ILE A 305 -3.66 -10.26 -21.00
N TYR A 306 -4.13 -9.16 -21.59
CA TYR A 306 -3.60 -8.61 -22.84
C TYR A 306 -2.88 -7.30 -22.57
N ASN A 307 -1.67 -7.19 -23.08
CA ASN A 307 -0.98 -5.92 -23.17
C ASN A 307 -1.29 -5.31 -24.53
N CYS A 308 -2.14 -4.28 -24.56
CA CYS A 308 -2.56 -3.58 -25.77
C CYS A 308 -2.07 -2.13 -25.79
N THR A 309 -1.01 -1.84 -25.05
CA THR A 309 -0.39 -0.51 -25.01
C THR A 309 0.20 -0.12 -26.37
N GLU A 310 0.57 -1.10 -27.20
CA GLU A 310 1.22 -0.91 -28.52
C GLU A 310 2.46 0.01 -28.40
N GLY A 311 3.07 0.01 -27.21
CA GLY A 311 4.07 0.97 -26.76
C GLY A 311 4.44 0.69 -25.31
N GLY A 312 5.38 1.45 -24.76
CA GLY A 312 5.85 1.22 -23.40
C GLY A 312 6.68 -0.06 -23.23
N ALA A 313 6.78 -0.54 -22.00
CA ALA A 313 7.50 -1.74 -21.64
C ALA A 313 6.71 -3.01 -21.98
N ARG A 314 7.42 -4.06 -22.42
CA ARG A 314 6.90 -5.42 -22.46
C ARG A 314 6.60 -5.88 -21.04
N ILE A 315 5.44 -6.48 -20.80
CA ILE A 315 5.04 -7.05 -19.50
C ILE A 315 4.98 -8.57 -19.67
N GLU A 316 5.97 -9.27 -19.15
CA GLU A 316 6.14 -10.70 -19.33
C GLU A 316 4.95 -11.51 -18.80
N GLY A 317 4.61 -12.58 -19.50
CA GLY A 317 3.39 -13.37 -19.25
C GLY A 317 2.14 -12.81 -19.93
N THR A 318 2.02 -11.51 -20.19
CA THR A 318 0.85 -10.98 -20.89
C THR A 318 0.83 -11.36 -22.38
N ILE A 319 -0.36 -11.37 -22.99
CA ILE A 319 -0.54 -11.57 -24.42
C ILE A 319 -0.45 -10.21 -25.12
N GLU A 320 0.64 -9.95 -25.84
CA GLU A 320 0.78 -8.70 -26.62
C GLU A 320 -0.05 -8.76 -27.91
N LYS A 321 -0.99 -7.82 -28.06
CA LYS A 321 -1.85 -7.66 -29.24
C LYS A 321 -2.15 -6.18 -29.49
N PRO A 322 -2.28 -5.73 -30.75
CA PRO A 322 -2.83 -4.40 -31.04
C PRO A 322 -4.18 -4.17 -30.37
N PHE A 323 -4.47 -2.95 -29.91
CA PHE A 323 -5.74 -2.67 -29.24
C PHE A 323 -6.93 -2.89 -30.19
N LEU A 324 -6.76 -2.55 -31.48
CA LEU A 324 -7.77 -2.85 -32.51
C LEU A 324 -8.09 -4.34 -32.57
N TRP A 325 -7.07 -5.22 -32.52
CA TRP A 325 -7.28 -6.67 -32.53
C TRP A 325 -8.12 -7.10 -31.33
N ALA A 326 -7.82 -6.58 -30.13
CA ALA A 326 -8.58 -6.91 -28.93
C ALA A 326 -10.03 -6.43 -29.03
N CYS A 327 -10.25 -5.22 -29.56
CA CYS A 327 -11.58 -4.70 -29.82
C CYS A 327 -12.37 -5.60 -30.78
N GLU A 328 -11.79 -5.99 -31.91
CA GLU A 328 -12.49 -6.78 -32.93
C GLU A 328 -12.73 -8.24 -32.53
N ASN A 329 -11.85 -8.83 -31.71
CA ASN A 329 -11.89 -10.25 -31.37
C ASN A 329 -12.46 -10.57 -29.98
N LEU A 330 -12.59 -9.57 -29.09
CA LEU A 330 -13.06 -9.78 -27.72
C LEU A 330 -14.33 -8.98 -27.39
N LEU A 331 -14.68 -7.94 -28.18
CA LEU A 331 -15.75 -6.99 -27.86
C LEU A 331 -16.90 -7.10 -28.88
N HIS A 332 -17.69 -8.17 -28.81
CA HIS A 332 -18.75 -8.43 -29.78
C HIS A 332 -20.13 -7.90 -29.37
N LYS A 333 -20.40 -7.77 -28.07
CA LYS A 333 -21.73 -7.44 -27.54
C LYS A 333 -21.71 -6.13 -26.77
N ASP A 334 -22.74 -5.32 -26.96
CA ASP A 334 -22.96 -4.14 -26.12
C ASP A 334 -23.42 -4.56 -24.73
N LEU A 335 -22.94 -3.84 -23.72
CA LEU A 335 -23.31 -4.02 -22.34
C LEU A 335 -24.46 -3.06 -21.99
N ASN A 336 -25.32 -3.48 -21.07
CA ASN A 336 -26.39 -2.64 -20.53
C ASN A 336 -25.78 -1.63 -19.54
N LYS A 337 -25.40 -0.46 -20.06
CA LYS A 337 -24.81 0.65 -19.30
C LYS A 337 -25.80 1.83 -19.18
N PRO A 338 -25.75 2.62 -18.08
CA PRO A 338 -24.90 2.42 -16.90
C PRO A 338 -25.33 1.17 -16.13
N PHE A 339 -24.39 0.54 -15.43
CA PHE A 339 -24.70 -0.63 -14.63
C PHE A 339 -25.59 -0.26 -13.42
N GLU A 340 -26.42 -1.20 -12.94
CA GLU A 340 -27.36 -1.06 -11.79
C GLU A 340 -26.83 -0.21 -10.62
N LYS A 341 -27.57 0.77 -10.08
CA LYS A 341 -27.05 1.57 -8.96
C LYS A 341 -26.67 0.70 -7.75
N LEU A 342 -25.57 1.02 -7.07
CA LEU A 342 -25.19 0.37 -5.83
C LEU A 342 -25.89 1.06 -4.65
N GLU A 343 -26.41 0.28 -3.73
CA GLU A 343 -27.16 0.82 -2.59
C GLU A 343 -26.34 0.79 -1.29
N PRO A 344 -26.38 1.85 -0.47
CA PRO A 344 -25.77 1.82 0.84
C PRO A 344 -26.57 0.93 1.79
N LEU A 345 -25.97 0.64 2.96
CA LEU A 345 -26.67 -0.03 4.05
C LEU A 345 -27.91 0.74 4.50
N SER A 346 -28.90 0.04 5.08
CA SER A 346 -30.00 0.70 5.79
C SER A 346 -29.48 1.64 6.88
N LEU A 347 -30.22 2.72 7.14
CA LEU A 347 -29.84 3.74 8.12
C LEU A 347 -29.50 3.15 9.51
N ASN A 348 -30.29 2.17 9.98
CA ASN A 348 -30.05 1.50 11.25
C ASN A 348 -28.72 0.74 11.27
N LYS A 349 -28.38 0.06 10.16
CA LYS A 349 -27.09 -0.64 10.04
C LYS A 349 -25.92 0.33 9.90
N GLN A 350 -26.09 1.44 9.20
CA GLN A 350 -25.08 2.51 9.17
C GLN A 350 -24.80 3.02 10.60
N ASN A 351 -25.84 3.33 11.37
CA ASN A 351 -25.72 3.81 12.74
C ASN A 351 -24.99 2.81 13.66
N GLU A 352 -25.29 1.51 13.54
CA GLU A 352 -24.60 0.45 14.26
C GLU A 352 -23.09 0.44 13.95
N PHE A 353 -22.72 0.51 12.66
CA PHE A 353 -21.31 0.53 12.26
C PHE A 353 -20.60 1.83 12.62
N LEU A 354 -21.26 2.99 12.55
CA LEU A 354 -20.70 4.27 13.00
C LEU A 354 -20.35 4.21 14.49
N LEU A 355 -21.27 3.72 15.33
CA LEU A 355 -21.02 3.55 16.77
C LEU A 355 -19.92 2.52 17.06
N LYS A 356 -19.89 1.41 16.32
CA LYS A 356 -18.82 0.41 16.44
C LYS A 356 -17.46 0.99 16.09
N ALA A 357 -17.36 1.72 14.98
CA ALA A 357 -16.14 2.37 14.55
C ALA A 357 -15.68 3.41 15.59
N TYR A 358 -16.63 4.22 16.09
CA TYR A 358 -16.35 5.22 17.12
C TYR A 358 -15.79 4.60 18.40
N TYR A 359 -16.46 3.57 18.93
CA TYR A 359 -16.00 2.81 20.08
C TYR A 359 -14.58 2.26 19.87
N LYS A 360 -14.30 1.68 18.70
CA LYS A 360 -12.98 1.13 18.39
C LYS A 360 -11.89 2.20 18.35
N VAL A 361 -12.16 3.36 17.76
CA VAL A 361 -11.19 4.47 17.72
C VAL A 361 -10.95 5.02 19.13
N CYS A 362 -12.00 5.26 19.92
CA CYS A 362 -11.88 5.68 21.32
C CYS A 362 -11.05 4.69 22.15
N LYS A 363 -11.33 3.40 22.00
CA LYS A 363 -10.57 2.34 22.68
C LYS A 363 -9.09 2.31 22.26
N SER A 364 -8.79 2.61 21.00
CA SER A 364 -7.38 2.71 20.56
C SER A 364 -6.66 3.92 21.15
N ILE A 365 -7.36 5.05 21.32
CA ILE A 365 -6.83 6.22 22.05
C ILE A 365 -6.52 5.84 23.51
N GLU A 366 -7.40 5.09 24.17
CA GLU A 366 -7.16 4.57 25.52
C GLU A 366 -5.95 3.62 25.56
N HIS A 367 -5.85 2.67 24.62
CA HIS A 367 -4.69 1.79 24.52
C HIS A 367 -3.37 2.58 24.38
N CYS A 368 -3.33 3.62 23.54
CA CYS A 368 -2.17 4.49 23.41
C CYS A 368 -1.79 5.13 24.75
N ARG A 369 -2.77 5.66 25.51
CA ARG A 369 -2.55 6.30 26.81
C ARG A 369 -2.06 5.32 27.85
N ASP A 370 -2.73 4.18 27.97
CA ASP A 370 -2.41 3.14 28.95
C ASP A 370 -1.01 2.58 28.74
N PHE A 371 -0.66 2.30 27.48
CA PHE A 371 0.69 1.87 27.13
C PHE A 371 1.69 2.97 27.47
N SER A 372 1.49 4.18 26.98
CA SER A 372 2.42 5.31 27.19
C SER A 372 2.70 5.56 28.66
N ASN A 373 1.66 5.55 29.52
CA ASN A 373 1.77 5.79 30.96
C ASN A 373 2.56 4.71 31.71
N LYS A 374 2.48 3.45 31.27
CA LYS A 374 3.26 2.34 31.84
C LYS A 374 4.69 2.36 31.30
N PHE A 375 4.81 2.53 29.99
CA PHE A 375 6.06 2.45 29.25
C PHE A 375 7.05 3.54 29.64
N ILE A 376 6.59 4.79 29.82
CA ILE A 376 7.46 5.92 30.19
C ILE A 376 8.17 5.69 31.53
N LYS A 377 7.50 5.05 32.50
CA LYS A 377 8.10 4.74 33.81
C LYS A 377 9.25 3.75 33.68
N SER A 378 9.08 2.72 32.84
CA SER A 378 10.15 1.76 32.54
C SER A 378 11.30 2.42 31.79
N TYR A 379 11.00 3.22 30.77
CA TYR A 379 12.01 3.96 30.00
C TYR A 379 12.83 4.91 30.89
N ASP A 380 12.18 5.73 31.72
CA ASP A 380 12.85 6.68 32.60
C ASP A 380 13.74 5.97 33.63
N LYS A 381 13.28 4.83 34.18
CA LYS A 381 14.10 3.99 35.07
C LYS A 381 15.39 3.56 34.37
N ILE A 382 15.29 2.96 33.18
CA ILE A 382 16.45 2.46 32.42
C ILE A 382 17.37 3.61 32.04
N LYS A 383 16.81 4.72 31.56
CA LYS A 383 17.56 5.92 31.16
C LYS A 383 18.35 6.49 32.33
N ASN A 384 17.73 6.63 33.50
CA ASN A 384 18.41 7.13 34.69
C ASN A 384 19.52 6.18 35.16
N SER A 385 19.27 4.86 35.17
CA SER A 385 20.31 3.87 35.46
C SER A 385 21.48 3.97 34.49
N PHE A 386 21.22 4.13 33.19
CA PHE A 386 22.26 4.30 32.18
C PHE A 386 23.06 5.60 32.35
N MET A 387 22.42 6.71 32.70
CA MET A 387 23.11 7.98 33.00
C MET A 387 24.01 7.86 34.24
N SER A 388 23.56 7.15 35.27
CA SER A 388 24.40 6.85 36.45
C SER A 388 25.62 5.99 36.09
N LEU A 389 25.46 5.03 35.17
CA LEU A 389 26.57 4.18 34.70
C LEU A 389 27.66 5.01 34.03
N GLN A 390 27.29 5.98 33.17
CA GLN A 390 28.26 6.86 32.49
C GLN A 390 29.11 7.70 33.46
N ASN A 391 28.57 7.99 34.65
CA ASN A 391 29.25 8.78 35.68
C ASN A 391 30.06 7.90 36.67
N SER A 392 30.11 6.58 36.46
CA SER A 392 30.72 5.62 37.38
C SER A 392 31.80 4.75 36.70
N GLN A 393 32.68 4.14 37.50
CA GLN A 393 33.71 3.21 37.02
C GLN A 393 33.05 1.92 36.45
N LYS A 394 33.69 1.27 35.48
CA LYS A 394 33.17 0.06 34.77
C LYS A 394 32.54 -0.95 35.75
N ASN A 395 31.21 -1.06 35.76
CA ASN A 395 30.45 -1.94 36.66
C ASN A 395 29.62 -2.97 35.86
N GLU A 396 30.13 -4.19 35.79
CA GLU A 396 29.50 -5.29 35.04
C GLU A 396 28.13 -5.70 35.60
N ILE A 397 27.96 -5.66 36.93
CA ILE A 397 26.68 -6.00 37.59
C ILE A 397 25.61 -4.99 37.18
N PHE A 398 25.96 -3.70 37.21
CA PHE A 398 25.02 -2.63 36.87
C PHE A 398 24.59 -2.68 35.39
N ILE A 399 25.49 -3.08 34.48
CA ILE A 399 25.13 -3.36 33.08
C ILE A 399 24.12 -4.51 32.98
N GLN A 400 24.32 -5.60 33.72
CA GLN A 400 23.40 -6.74 33.69
C GLN A 400 22.00 -6.37 34.17
N GLU A 401 21.89 -5.53 35.21
CA GLU A 401 20.61 -5.02 35.71
C GLU A 401 19.89 -4.17 34.64
N ILE A 402 20.62 -3.27 33.97
CA ILE A 402 20.05 -2.46 32.88
C ILE A 402 19.57 -3.36 31.73
N ILE A 403 20.35 -4.38 31.36
CA ILE A 403 19.96 -5.33 30.30
C ILE A 403 18.68 -6.09 30.70
N GLN A 404 18.57 -6.56 31.95
CA GLN A 404 17.36 -7.24 32.43
C GLN A 404 16.13 -6.32 32.39
N ASP A 405 16.27 -5.07 32.80
CA ASP A 405 15.17 -4.09 32.70
C ASP A 405 14.78 -3.81 31.25
N ILE A 406 15.75 -3.76 30.33
CA ILE A 406 15.52 -3.63 28.89
C ILE A 406 14.76 -4.84 28.35
N ASP A 407 15.18 -6.06 28.67
CA ASP A 407 14.53 -7.29 28.20
C ASP A 407 13.10 -7.41 28.74
N LYS A 408 12.86 -7.01 29.99
CA LYS A 408 11.51 -6.90 30.55
C LYS A 408 10.66 -5.90 29.77
N THR A 409 11.22 -4.76 29.38
CA THR A 409 10.51 -3.73 28.61
C THR A 409 10.23 -4.19 27.17
N LYS A 410 11.16 -4.91 26.54
CA LYS A 410 10.94 -5.53 25.22
C LYS A 410 9.80 -6.54 25.26
N THR A 411 9.73 -7.35 26.31
CA THR A 411 8.63 -8.30 26.51
C THR A 411 7.27 -7.57 26.52
N GLN A 412 7.19 -6.38 27.12
CA GLN A 412 5.96 -5.56 27.09
C GLN A 412 5.61 -5.09 25.67
N ILE A 413 6.61 -4.74 24.85
CA ILE A 413 6.41 -4.37 23.43
C ILE A 413 5.95 -5.58 22.62
N ASP A 414 6.50 -6.77 22.88
CA ASP A 414 6.11 -8.00 22.20
C ASP A 414 4.66 -8.40 22.59
N GLU A 415 4.30 -8.30 23.87
CA GLU A 415 2.93 -8.51 24.36
C GLU A 415 1.94 -7.52 23.73
N LEU A 416 2.33 -6.25 23.60
CA LEU A 416 1.57 -5.24 22.87
C LEU A 416 1.31 -5.68 21.42
N CYS A 417 2.36 -6.11 20.72
CA CYS A 417 2.26 -6.58 19.34
C CYS A 417 1.37 -7.83 19.19
N ASN A 418 1.22 -8.63 20.24
CA ASN A 418 0.36 -9.81 20.21
C ASN A 418 -1.10 -9.49 20.59
N THR A 419 -1.33 -8.57 21.52
CA THR A 419 -2.65 -8.31 22.13
C THR A 419 -3.36 -7.08 21.59
N GLN A 420 -2.63 -6.04 21.20
CA GLN A 420 -3.15 -4.72 20.78
C GLN A 420 -2.75 -4.41 19.33
N LYS A 421 -3.44 -5.08 18.40
CA LYS A 421 -3.14 -5.02 16.96
C LYS A 421 -3.28 -3.63 16.33
N ASP A 422 -3.97 -2.71 17.00
CA ASP A 422 -4.11 -1.32 16.62
C ASP A 422 -2.83 -0.50 16.72
N LEU A 423 -1.88 -0.87 17.58
CA LEU A 423 -0.61 -0.15 17.70
C LEU A 423 0.50 -0.73 16.80
N ILE A 424 0.30 -1.94 16.26
CA ILE A 424 1.30 -2.60 15.40
C ILE A 424 1.57 -1.78 14.14
N GLN A 425 0.56 -1.13 13.57
CA GLN A 425 0.71 -0.46 12.28
C GLN A 425 1.69 0.71 12.35
N ILE A 426 1.62 1.52 13.41
CA ILE A 426 2.54 2.65 13.59
C ILE A 426 3.95 2.19 14.00
N LEU A 427 4.04 1.09 14.76
CA LEU A 427 5.32 0.56 15.24
C LEU A 427 6.03 -0.35 14.24
N GLY A 428 5.30 -0.96 13.30
CA GLY A 428 5.82 -2.01 12.41
C GLY A 428 7.10 -1.64 11.67
N PRO A 429 7.16 -0.48 10.98
CA PRO A 429 8.38 -0.02 10.34
C PRO A 429 9.51 0.15 11.35
N LEU A 430 9.26 0.81 12.50
CA LEU A 430 10.27 1.04 13.54
C LEU A 430 10.84 -0.27 14.09
N LEU A 431 9.98 -1.23 14.46
CA LEU A 431 10.36 -2.55 14.98
C LEU A 431 11.22 -3.31 13.99
N THR A 432 10.81 -3.31 12.73
CA THR A 432 11.57 -3.96 11.65
C THR A 432 12.94 -3.33 11.49
N GLN A 433 13.01 -1.99 11.38
CA GLN A 433 14.27 -1.29 11.16
C GLN A 433 15.21 -1.45 12.36
N PHE A 434 14.67 -1.50 13.58
CA PHE A 434 15.41 -1.76 14.80
C PHE A 434 16.03 -3.16 14.80
N GLU A 435 15.23 -4.23 14.55
CA GLU A 435 15.76 -5.60 14.48
C GLU A 435 16.90 -5.74 13.45
N LEU A 436 16.73 -5.15 12.27
CA LEU A 436 17.72 -5.18 11.20
C LEU A 436 19.01 -4.43 11.56
N ASN A 437 18.92 -3.33 12.31
CA ASN A 437 20.09 -2.59 12.78
C ASN A 437 20.80 -3.32 13.92
N LEU A 438 20.03 -3.92 14.84
CA LEU A 438 20.56 -4.59 16.02
C LEU A 438 21.44 -5.80 15.65
N ALA A 439 21.15 -6.47 14.53
CA ALA A 439 21.97 -7.54 13.98
C ALA A 439 23.45 -7.15 13.80
N ARG A 440 23.74 -5.88 13.47
CA ARG A 440 25.11 -5.36 13.31
C ARG A 440 25.89 -5.38 14.62
N ILE A 441 25.21 -5.18 15.75
CA ILE A 441 25.81 -5.25 17.08
C ILE A 441 26.02 -6.69 17.49
N TYR A 442 25.06 -7.58 17.23
CA TYR A 442 25.17 -8.99 17.62
C TYR A 442 26.42 -9.66 17.05
N VAL A 443 26.77 -9.37 15.80
CA VAL A 443 27.93 -9.96 15.13
C VAL A 443 29.28 -9.34 15.48
N LEU A 444 29.32 -8.27 16.29
CA LEU A 444 30.58 -7.76 16.81
C LEU A 444 31.27 -8.84 17.65
N ASN A 445 32.53 -9.14 17.35
CA ASN A 445 33.32 -10.17 18.02
C ASN A 445 34.33 -9.53 18.99
N PRO A 446 33.94 -9.26 20.25
CA PRO A 446 34.82 -8.58 21.21
C PRO A 446 36.06 -9.45 21.50
N LYS A 447 37.25 -8.83 21.48
CA LYS A 447 38.53 -9.52 21.75
C LYS A 447 39.04 -9.26 23.16
N THR A 448 38.64 -8.14 23.75
CA THR A 448 39.02 -7.73 25.10
C THR A 448 37.78 -7.54 25.99
N LYS A 449 37.99 -7.48 27.31
CA LYS A 449 36.94 -7.09 28.26
C LYS A 449 36.40 -5.68 27.98
N GLU A 450 37.26 -4.79 27.50
CA GLU A 450 36.88 -3.44 27.09
C GLU A 450 35.98 -3.44 25.85
N ASP A 451 36.28 -4.29 24.86
CA ASP A 451 35.42 -4.45 23.69
C ASP A 451 34.05 -5.01 24.08
N ALA A 452 34.02 -5.98 24.99
CA ALA A 452 32.78 -6.56 25.51
C ALA A 452 31.95 -5.50 26.26
N PHE A 453 32.61 -4.69 27.10
CA PHE A 453 31.98 -3.56 27.78
C PHE A 453 31.41 -2.55 26.78
N ASN A 454 32.19 -2.12 25.79
CA ASN A 454 31.77 -1.15 24.79
C ASN A 454 30.62 -1.68 23.92
N LYS A 455 30.64 -2.97 23.57
CA LYS A 455 29.54 -3.65 22.87
C LYS A 455 28.25 -3.59 23.68
N SER A 456 28.30 -3.85 24.99
CA SER A 456 27.15 -3.75 25.88
C SER A 456 26.61 -2.32 26.01
N ILE A 457 27.50 -1.33 26.11
CA ILE A 457 27.09 0.09 26.13
C ILE A 457 26.40 0.48 24.82
N LEU A 458 26.95 0.06 23.67
CA LEU A 458 26.33 0.31 22.37
C LEU A 458 24.94 -0.34 22.28
N TRP A 459 24.82 -1.60 22.71
CA TRP A 459 23.54 -2.32 22.76
C TRP A 459 22.51 -1.59 23.63
N ILE A 460 22.90 -1.11 24.81
CA ILE A 460 22.00 -0.36 25.71
C ILE A 460 21.55 0.96 25.05
N LYS A 461 22.47 1.71 24.43
CA LYS A 461 22.15 2.99 23.76
C LYS A 461 21.12 2.82 22.65
N GLU A 462 21.31 1.83 21.78
CA GLU A 462 20.35 1.55 20.70
C GLU A 462 18.96 1.19 21.23
N HIS A 463 18.88 0.44 22.33
CA HIS A 463 17.60 0.10 22.95
C HIS A 463 16.93 1.31 23.59
N LEU A 464 17.68 2.21 24.22
CA LEU A 464 17.13 3.46 24.77
C LEU A 464 16.57 4.36 23.67
N GLU A 465 17.30 4.55 22.57
CA GLU A 465 16.81 5.32 21.42
C GLU A 465 15.56 4.67 20.81
N PHE A 466 15.58 3.36 20.64
CA PHE A 466 14.41 2.61 20.17
C PHE A 466 13.19 2.79 21.07
N MET A 467 13.36 2.69 22.39
CA MET A 467 12.27 2.91 23.35
C MET A 467 11.71 4.32 23.28
N GLU A 468 12.57 5.33 23.19
CA GLU A 468 12.15 6.73 23.00
C GLU A 468 11.31 6.90 21.73
N LEU A 469 11.73 6.27 20.63
CA LEU A 469 10.97 6.26 19.38
C LEU A 469 9.63 5.53 19.54
N VAL A 470 9.57 4.34 20.18
CA VAL A 470 8.31 3.63 20.43
C VAL A 470 7.31 4.52 21.17
N TYR A 471 7.75 5.19 22.23
CA TYR A 471 6.92 6.14 22.98
C TYR A 471 6.41 7.28 22.09
N GLY A 472 7.31 7.93 21.33
CA GLY A 472 6.96 9.03 20.44
C GLY A 472 5.95 8.63 19.36
N HIS A 473 6.09 7.43 18.77
CA HIS A 473 5.19 6.92 17.74
C HIS A 473 3.77 6.66 18.28
N ILE A 474 3.65 6.10 19.49
CA ILE A 474 2.35 5.84 20.12
C ILE A 474 1.65 7.15 20.49
N LYS A 475 2.40 8.14 21.00
CA LYS A 475 1.87 9.50 21.26
C LYS A 475 1.43 10.19 19.96
N ALA A 476 2.17 10.01 18.87
CA ALA A 476 1.78 10.53 17.57
C ALA A 476 0.47 9.90 17.08
N GLN A 477 0.31 8.57 17.19
CA GLN A 477 -0.95 7.89 16.89
C GLN A 477 -2.10 8.39 17.78
N GLU A 478 -1.89 8.55 19.09
CA GLU A 478 -2.91 9.11 19.99
C GLU A 478 -3.44 10.46 19.49
N ASN A 479 -2.54 11.39 19.22
CA ASN A 479 -2.87 12.74 18.73
C ASN A 479 -3.58 12.70 17.38
N ALA A 480 -3.10 11.85 16.46
CA ALA A 480 -3.69 11.61 15.15
C ALA A 480 -5.14 11.12 15.28
N LEU A 481 -5.41 10.14 16.14
CA LEU A 481 -6.75 9.60 16.36
C LEU A 481 -7.68 10.65 16.97
N ILE A 482 -7.24 11.40 17.99
CA ILE A 482 -8.02 12.47 18.62
C ILE A 482 -8.41 13.55 17.60
N LYS A 483 -7.48 13.94 16.72
CA LYS A 483 -7.74 14.96 15.69
C LYS A 483 -8.69 14.47 14.61
N ASN A 484 -8.52 13.23 14.14
CA ASN A 484 -9.21 12.74 12.94
C ASN A 484 -10.53 12.01 13.22
N ILE A 485 -10.90 11.77 14.49
CA ILE A 485 -12.21 11.20 14.84
C ILE A 485 -13.37 12.19 14.66
N LEU A 486 -13.08 13.50 14.52
CA LEU A 486 -14.10 14.56 14.50
C LEU A 486 -15.21 14.37 13.45
N PRO A 487 -14.93 14.02 12.16
CA PRO A 487 -16.00 13.78 11.19
C PRO A 487 -16.94 12.64 11.60
N LEU A 488 -16.43 11.63 12.32
CA LEU A 488 -17.24 10.54 12.85
C LEU A 488 -18.13 10.98 14.00
N GLU A 489 -17.61 11.85 14.87
CA GLU A 489 -18.41 12.47 15.94
C GLU A 489 -19.51 13.36 15.38
N GLU A 490 -19.19 14.21 14.41
CA GLU A 490 -20.15 15.06 13.71
C GLU A 490 -21.24 14.19 13.07
N LYS A 491 -20.86 13.11 12.37
CA LYS A 491 -21.85 12.22 11.76
C LYS A 491 -22.76 11.55 12.79
N LEU A 492 -22.24 11.15 13.94
CA LEU A 492 -23.05 10.54 15.02
C LEU A 492 -24.02 11.56 15.64
N LYS A 493 -23.59 12.82 15.82
CA LYS A 493 -24.45 13.93 16.29
C LYS A 493 -25.56 14.26 15.29
N GLU A 494 -25.25 14.32 13.99
CA GLU A 494 -26.25 14.46 12.92
C GLU A 494 -27.32 13.35 12.99
N ARG A 495 -26.93 12.14 13.40
CA ARG A 495 -27.82 10.98 13.59
C ARG A 495 -28.54 10.96 14.94
N LYS A 496 -28.34 11.97 15.81
CA LYS A 496 -28.90 12.07 17.16
C LYS A 496 -28.50 10.89 18.07
N LEU A 497 -27.24 10.46 18.00
CA LEU A 497 -26.71 9.31 18.75
C LEU A 497 -25.85 9.72 19.96
N ASP A 498 -25.98 10.97 20.43
CA ASP A 498 -25.18 11.56 21.52
C ASP A 498 -25.17 10.70 22.79
N LYS A 499 -26.33 10.20 23.20
CA LYS A 499 -26.47 9.30 24.36
C LYS A 499 -25.55 8.07 24.27
N TRP A 500 -25.36 7.53 23.07
CA TRP A 500 -24.49 6.38 22.85
C TRP A 500 -23.02 6.78 22.78
N MET A 501 -22.70 7.96 22.24
CA MET A 501 -21.34 8.51 22.29
C MET A 501 -20.89 8.72 23.73
N GLU A 502 -21.72 9.30 24.58
CA GLU A 502 -21.43 9.49 26.00
C GLU A 502 -21.18 8.16 26.71
N ARG A 503 -21.97 7.12 26.38
CA ARG A 503 -21.80 5.78 26.94
C ARG A 503 -20.50 5.12 26.50
N VAL A 504 -20.02 5.42 25.29
CA VAL A 504 -18.75 4.90 24.77
C VAL A 504 -17.54 5.57 25.43
N ARG A 505 -17.67 6.84 25.82
CA ARG A 505 -16.60 7.62 26.47
C ARG A 505 -16.46 7.37 27.98
N ARG A 506 -17.42 6.69 28.60
CA ARG A 506 -17.39 6.25 30.00
C ARG A 506 -16.86 4.82 30.06
#